data_AF-A0A7Z9BLQ2-F1
#
_entry.id   AF-A0A7Z9BLQ2-F1
#
_cell.length_a   1.000
_cell.length_b   1.000
_cell.length_c   1.000
_cell.angle_alpha   90.00
_cell.angle_beta   90.00
_cell.angle_gamma   90.00
#
_symmetry.space_group_name_H-M   'P 1'
#
loop_
_entity.id
_entity.type
_entity.pdbx_description
1 polymer ?
#
loop_
_entity_poly.entity_id
_entity_poly.type
_entity_poly.pdbx_seq_one_letter_code
_entity_poly.pdbx_strand_id
1 'polypeptide(L)'
;MQRMKLRYRYRIYPTDQQKRLMSQLFGCCRVVFNEALAYCQEQYRSGNKKPNIKELSKRLTDLKKTTEKQWLTEVSSIPLQLMSISILVNS
;
A
#
# COMPACT_ATOMS: atom_id res chain seq x y z
N MET A 1 9.30 -14.43 34.77
CA MET A 1 10.37 -13.70 34.04
C MET A 1 9.74 -12.75 33.03
N GLN A 2 9.92 -11.43 33.19
CA GLN A 2 9.57 -10.48 32.13
C GLN A 2 10.60 -10.54 31.01
N ARG A 3 10.18 -10.70 29.75
CA ARG A 3 11.07 -10.57 28.59
C ARG A 3 11.49 -9.10 28.42
N MET A 4 12.77 -8.83 28.61
CA MET A 4 13.37 -7.53 28.29
C MET A 4 13.24 -7.25 26.79
N LYS A 5 12.57 -6.15 26.42
CA LYS A 5 12.44 -5.72 25.02
C LYS A 5 13.52 -4.67 24.74
N LEU A 6 14.57 -5.04 24.01
CA LEU A 6 15.58 -4.11 23.51
C LEU A 6 15.02 -3.33 22.31
N ARG A 7 15.23 -2.01 22.29
CA ARG A 7 14.87 -1.15 21.16
C ARG A 7 16.14 -0.74 20.44
N TYR A 8 16.24 -1.08 19.16
CA TYR A 8 17.37 -0.72 18.32
C TYR A 8 17.02 0.47 17.42
N ARG A 9 17.94 1.43 17.28
CA ARG A 9 17.81 2.57 16.37
C ARG A 9 18.96 2.52 15.37
N TYR A 10 18.63 2.36 14.09
CA TYR A 10 19.60 2.32 13.01
C TYR A 10 19.42 3.54 12.10
N ARG A 11 20.54 4.05 11.58
CA ARG A 11 20.54 5.07 10.52
C ARG A 11 20.99 4.42 9.24
N ILE A 12 20.19 4.56 8.19
CA ILE A 12 20.49 4.06 6.85
C ILE A 12 21.07 5.21 6.01
N TYR A 13 22.06 4.90 5.18
CA TYR A 13 22.66 5.82 4.21
C TYR A 13 22.49 5.23 2.81
N PRO A 14 21.33 5.42 2.19
CA PRO A 14 21.05 4.82 0.90
C PRO A 14 21.88 5.45 -0.22
N THR A 15 22.31 4.64 -1.17
CA THR A 15 22.92 5.10 -2.43
C THR A 15 21.88 5.85 -3.28
N ASP A 16 22.33 6.64 -4.27
CA ASP A 16 21.39 7.39 -5.10
C ASP A 16 20.44 6.49 -5.91
N GLN A 17 20.90 5.29 -6.29
CA GLN A 17 20.03 4.27 -6.89
C GLN A 17 18.95 3.79 -5.92
N GLN A 18 19.31 3.53 -4.65
CA GLN A 18 18.35 3.12 -3.63
C GLN A 18 17.34 4.24 -3.34
N LYS A 19 17.76 5.50 -3.27
CA LYS A 19 16.86 6.64 -3.10
C LYS A 19 15.82 6.73 -4.22
N ARG A 20 16.23 6.51 -5.47
CA ARG A 20 15.32 6.48 -6.63
C ARG A 20 14.30 5.36 -6.52
N LEU A 21 14.76 4.13 -6.25
CA LEU A 21 13.88 2.96 -6.07
C LEU A 21 12.90 3.16 -4.91
N MET A 22 13.35 3.72 -3.80
CA MET A 22 12.48 4.03 -2.65
C MET A 22 11.47 5.12 -3.01
N SER A 23 11.86 6.15 -3.76
CA SER A 23 10.94 7.20 -4.22
C SER A 23 9.86 6.66 -5.15
N GLN A 24 10.24 5.79 -6.09
CA GLN A 24 9.30 5.07 -6.95
C GLN A 24 8.35 4.20 -6.14
N LEU A 25 8.88 3.44 -5.18
CA LEU A 25 8.10 2.60 -4.28
C LEU A 25 7.08 3.41 -3.49
N PHE A 26 7.49 4.51 -2.85
CA PHE A 26 6.59 5.37 -2.10
C PHE A 26 5.55 6.05 -2.99
N GLY A 27 5.92 6.43 -4.21
CA GLY A 27 4.99 6.95 -5.22
C GLY A 27 3.91 5.91 -5.57
N CYS A 28 4.31 4.68 -5.89
CA CYS A 28 3.38 3.57 -6.17
C CYS A 28 2.43 3.31 -5.00
N CYS A 29 2.98 3.22 -3.78
CA CYS A 29 2.23 3.02 -2.55
C CYS A 29 1.17 4.10 -2.33
N ARG A 30 1.52 5.38 -2.57
CA ARG A 30 0.59 6.51 -2.41
C ARG A 30 -0.57 6.45 -3.40
N VAL A 31 -0.30 6.07 -4.66
CA VAL A 31 -1.36 5.90 -5.66
C VAL A 31 -2.31 4.78 -5.26
N VAL A 32 -1.79 3.61 -4.89
CA VAL A 32 -2.62 2.47 -4.44
C VAL A 32 -3.44 2.82 -3.20
N PHE A 33 -2.85 3.51 -2.23
CA PHE A 33 -3.56 3.99 -1.05
C PHE A 33 -4.71 4.92 -1.41
N ASN A 34 -4.47 5.91 -2.27
CA ASN A 34 -5.50 6.86 -2.69
C ASN A 34 -6.66 6.16 -3.43
N GLU A 35 -6.36 5.21 -4.31
CA GLU A 35 -7.36 4.41 -5.03
C GLU A 35 -8.23 3.57 -4.08
N ALA A 36 -7.59 2.91 -3.11
CA ALA A 36 -8.29 2.12 -2.10
C ALA A 36 -9.13 3.01 -1.16
N LEU A 37 -8.62 4.20 -0.80
CA LEU A 37 -9.37 5.17 0.01
C LEU A 37 -10.59 5.70 -0.72
N ALA A 38 -10.43 6.08 -2.00
CA ALA A 38 -11.54 6.53 -2.84
C ALA A 38 -12.64 5.45 -2.94
N TYR A 39 -12.25 4.18 -3.09
CA TYR A 39 -13.20 3.07 -3.08
C TYR A 39 -13.95 2.93 -1.76
N CYS A 40 -13.25 2.98 -0.63
CA CYS A 40 -13.88 2.92 0.69
C CYS A 40 -14.88 4.07 0.88
N GLN A 41 -14.54 5.28 0.44
CA GLN A 41 -15.43 6.43 0.48
C GLN A 41 -16.66 6.26 -0.41
N GLU A 42 -16.50 5.70 -1.61
CA GLU A 42 -17.60 5.40 -2.52
C GLU A 42 -18.56 4.36 -1.95
N GLN A 43 -18.03 3.28 -1.36
CA GLN A 43 -18.83 2.25 -0.69
C GLN A 43 -19.58 2.82 0.52
N TYR A 44 -18.91 3.65 1.32
CA TYR A 44 -19.53 4.33 2.46
C TYR A 44 -20.67 5.25 2.02
N ARG A 45 -20.46 6.08 0.98
CA ARG A 45 -21.50 6.96 0.43
C ARG A 45 -22.69 6.18 -0.14
N SER A 46 -22.43 4.99 -0.68
CA SER A 46 -23.46 4.10 -1.22
C SER A 46 -24.22 3.31 -0.14
N GLY A 47 -23.90 3.49 1.15
CA GLY A 47 -24.50 2.76 2.25
C GLY A 47 -24.04 1.30 2.37
N ASN A 48 -23.00 0.92 1.63
CA ASN A 48 -22.48 -0.44 1.61
C ASN A 48 -21.53 -0.69 2.78
N LYS A 49 -21.32 -1.97 3.09
CA LYS A 49 -20.36 -2.38 4.12
C LYS A 49 -18.94 -2.03 3.71
N LYS A 50 -18.08 -1.79 4.70
CA LYS A 50 -16.65 -1.56 4.52
C LYS A 50 -16.03 -2.73 3.72
N PRO A 51 -15.26 -2.46 2.66
CA PRO A 51 -14.72 -3.50 1.81
C PRO A 51 -13.69 -4.36 2.54
N ASN A 52 -13.61 -5.64 2.17
CA ASN A 52 -12.67 -6.59 2.77
C ASN A 52 -11.30 -6.57 2.06
N ILE A 53 -10.25 -7.06 2.72
CA ILE A 53 -8.88 -7.21 2.17
C ILE A 53 -8.90 -7.95 0.83
N LYS A 54 -9.75 -8.97 0.68
CA LYS A 54 -9.87 -9.75 -0.56
C LYS A 54 -10.38 -8.89 -1.73
N GLU A 55 -11.34 -8.01 -1.47
CA GLU A 55 -11.91 -7.11 -2.47
C GLU A 55 -10.89 -6.05 -2.89
N LEU A 56 -10.20 -5.43 -1.92
CA LEU A 56 -9.13 -4.48 -2.20
C LEU A 56 -7.96 -5.13 -2.97
N SER A 57 -7.59 -6.36 -2.63
CA SER A 57 -6.55 -7.12 -3.34
C SER A 57 -6.94 -7.44 -4.78
N LYS A 58 -8.21 -7.83 -5.01
CA LYS A 58 -8.73 -8.05 -6.36
C LYS A 58 -8.70 -6.75 -7.17
N ARG A 59 -9.16 -5.65 -6.59
CA ARG A 59 -9.17 -4.34 -7.24
C ARG A 59 -7.76 -3.84 -7.56
N LEU A 60 -6.79 -4.06 -6.66
CA LEU A 60 -5.37 -3.80 -6.93
C LEU A 60 -4.86 -4.63 -8.12
N THR A 61 -5.27 -5.89 -8.22
CA THR A 61 -4.89 -6.76 -9.34
C THR A 61 -5.47 -6.25 -10.65
N ASP A 62 -6.71 -5.77 -10.64
CA ASP A 62 -7.36 -5.21 -11.82
C ASP A 62 -6.76 -3.84 -12.21
N LEU A 63 -6.42 -3.00 -11.23
CA LEU A 63 -5.69 -1.74 -11.44
C LEU A 63 -4.34 -1.95 -12.11
N LYS A 64 -3.62 -3.03 -11.75
CA LYS A 64 -2.33 -3.37 -12.38
C LYS A 64 -2.48 -3.82 -13.84
N LYS A 65 -3.66 -4.28 -14.25
CA LYS A 65 -3.93 -4.68 -15.64
C LYS A 65 -4.26 -3.48 -16.53
N THR A 66 -4.64 -2.33 -15.96
CA THR A 66 -4.92 -1.11 -16.72
C THR A 66 -3.64 -0.56 -17.32
N THR A 67 -3.65 -0.22 -18.62
CA THR A 67 -2.48 0.28 -19.37
C THR A 67 -1.82 1.50 -18.71
N GLU A 68 -2.62 2.40 -18.11
CA GLU A 68 -2.14 3.60 -17.41
C GLU A 68 -1.36 3.30 -16.11
N LYS A 69 -1.50 2.09 -15.57
CA LYS A 69 -1.01 1.67 -14.25
C LYS A 69 -0.11 0.45 -14.31
N GLN A 70 0.32 0.04 -15.51
CA GLN A 70 1.26 -1.07 -15.71
C GLN A 70 2.60 -0.86 -14.98
N TRP A 71 3.05 0.38 -14.84
CA TRP A 71 4.26 0.73 -14.07
C TRP A 71 4.22 0.29 -12.59
N LEU A 72 3.03 0.02 -12.03
CA LEU A 72 2.88 -0.58 -10.70
C LEU A 72 3.37 -2.03 -10.62
N THR A 73 3.62 -2.69 -11.75
CA THR A 73 4.22 -4.03 -11.80
C THR A 73 5.75 -4.02 -11.72
N GLU A 74 6.38 -2.87 -11.97
CA GLU A 74 7.84 -2.70 -11.86
C GLU A 74 8.33 -2.72 -10.39
N VAL A 75 7.39 -2.61 -9.45
CA VAL A 75 7.66 -2.54 -8.02
C VAL A 75 7.06 -3.75 -7.31
N SER A 76 7.71 -4.19 -6.22
CA SER A 76 7.26 -5.33 -5.42
C SER A 76 5.77 -5.23 -5.06
N SER A 77 5.05 -6.34 -5.17
CA SER A 77 3.63 -6.44 -4.84
C SER A 77 3.34 -6.35 -3.34
N ILE A 78 4.32 -6.69 -2.50
CA ILE A 78 4.14 -6.78 -1.04
C ILE A 78 3.83 -5.41 -0.41
N PRO A 79 4.61 -4.34 -0.65
CA PRO A 79 4.31 -3.01 -0.10
C PRO A 79 2.97 -2.45 -0.59
N LEU A 80 2.61 -2.73 -1.84
CA LEU A 80 1.35 -2.28 -2.42
C LEU A 80 0.15 -2.93 -1.72
N GLN A 81 0.24 -4.22 -1.42
CA GLN A 81 -0.79 -4.95 -0.69
C GLN A 81 -0.89 -4.50 0.78
N LEU A 82 0.24 -4.21 1.43
CA LEU A 82 0.27 -3.68 2.80
C LEU A 82 -0.43 -2.31 2.91
N MET A 83 -0.31 -1.44 1.91
CA MET A 83 -0.99 -0.14 1.91
C MET A 83 -2.52 -0.27 1.87
N SER A 84 -3.05 -1.20 1.08
CA SER A 84 -4.48 -1.49 1.06
C SER A 84 -4.99 -2.02 2.40
N ILE A 85 -4.18 -2.81 3.12
CA ILE A 85 -4.52 -3.32 4.46
C ILE A 85 -4.50 -2.20 5.51
N SER A 86 -3.57 -1.25 5.40
CA SER A 86 -3.44 -0.13 6.35
C SER A 86 -4.73 0.69 6.48
N ILE A 87 -5.47 0.88 5.37
CA ILE A 87 -6.77 1.56 5.36
C ILE A 87 -7.77 0.81 6.22
N LEU A 88 -7.77 -0.52 6.19
CA LEU A 88 -8.75 -1.33 6.91
C LEU A 88 -8.50 -1.38 8.42
N VAL A 89 -7.24 -1.24 8.85
CA VAL A 89 -6.86 -1.29 10.27
C VAL A 89 -7.05 0.07 10.97
N ASN A 90 -7.00 1.18 10.23
CA ASN A 90 -7.09 2.54 10.79
C ASN A 90 -8.41 3.30 10.49
N SER A 91 -9.46 2.61 10.00
CA SER A 91 -10.78 3.22 9.77
C SER A 91 -11.90 2.54 10.53
#